data_AF-A0A0Q4GH71-F1
#
_entry.id   AF-A0A0Q4GH71-F1
#
_cell.length_a   1.000
_cell.length_b   1.000
_cell.length_c   1.000
_cell.angle_alpha   90.00
_cell.angle_beta   90.00
_cell.angle_gamma   90.00
#
_symmetry.space_group_name_H-M   'P 1'
#
loop_
_entity.id
_entity.type
_entity.pdbx_description
1 polymer ?
#
loop_
_entity_poly.entity_id
_entity_poly.type
_entity_poly.pdbx_seq_one_letter_code
_entity_poly.pdbx_strand_id
1 'polypeptide(L)'
;MSSSKQTHDHATIKAWAEKHDGVPAIVGDTAKTDKGGVLRIHFPKHSDSSSDLKETDWDTFFKTFDEHKLDFLYQDKKADGEDSTFHKFVTRD
;
A
#
# COMPACT_ATOMS: atom_id res chain seq x y z
N MET A 1 3.69 -9.97 -19.95
CA MET A 1 4.60 -8.98 -19.32
C MET A 1 3.82 -8.21 -18.28
N SER A 2 4.03 -8.51 -17.00
CA SER A 2 3.32 -7.83 -15.92
C SER A 2 4.19 -6.68 -15.43
N SER A 3 4.01 -5.48 -15.98
CA SER A 3 4.78 -4.30 -15.60
C SER A 3 4.30 -3.76 -14.26
N SER A 4 5.12 -3.89 -13.21
CA SER A 4 4.95 -3.15 -11.96
C SER A 4 5.36 -1.70 -12.15
N LYS A 5 4.56 -0.77 -11.65
CA LYS A 5 4.83 0.67 -11.61
C LYS A 5 5.22 1.05 -10.19
N GLN A 6 6.17 1.97 -10.09
CA GLN A 6 6.59 2.54 -8.81
C GLN A 6 6.24 4.01 -8.78
N THR A 7 5.64 4.46 -7.70
CA THR A 7 5.31 5.88 -7.47
C THR A 7 5.57 6.22 -6.01
N HIS A 8 6.02 7.44 -5.75
CA HIS A 8 6.08 8.03 -4.41
C HIS A 8 5.11 9.21 -4.28
N ASP A 9 4.31 9.45 -5.32
CA ASP A 9 3.40 10.57 -5.35
C ASP A 9 2.14 10.26 -4.53
N HIS A 10 1.91 11.05 -3.49
CA HIS A 10 0.82 10.84 -2.53
C HIS A 10 -0.56 10.84 -3.21
N ALA A 11 -0.77 11.74 -4.18
CA ALA A 11 -2.02 11.81 -4.91
C ALA A 11 -2.26 10.56 -5.76
N THR A 12 -1.20 10.04 -6.39
CA THR A 12 -1.26 8.80 -7.19
C THR A 12 -1.59 7.59 -6.33
N ILE A 13 -0.96 7.46 -5.16
CA ILE A 13 -1.20 6.35 -4.22
C ILE A 13 -2.64 6.40 -3.70
N LYS A 14 -3.10 7.60 -3.32
CA LYS A 14 -4.47 7.82 -2.84
C LYS A 14 -5.50 7.49 -3.92
N ALA A 15 -5.33 8.02 -5.13
CA ALA A 15 -6.23 7.74 -6.24
C ALA A 15 -6.27 6.24 -6.61
N TRP A 16 -5.12 5.56 -6.55
CA TRP A 16 -5.07 4.11 -6.75
C TRP A 16 -5.85 3.37 -5.66
N ALA A 17 -5.59 3.69 -4.39
CA ALA A 17 -6.28 3.06 -3.28
C ALA A 17 -7.80 3.28 -3.37
N GLU A 18 -8.26 4.52 -3.58
CA GLU A 18 -9.67 4.85 -3.73
C GLU A 18 -10.33 4.12 -4.90
N LYS A 19 -9.64 3.99 -6.05
CA LYS A 19 -10.11 3.23 -7.21
C LYS A 19 -10.34 1.74 -6.88
N HIS A 20 -9.55 1.20 -5.96
CA HIS A 20 -9.65 -0.18 -5.50
C HIS A 20 -10.42 -0.32 -4.18
N ASP A 21 -11.16 0.71 -3.74
CA ASP A 21 -11.88 0.75 -2.45
C ASP A 21 -10.97 0.47 -1.24
N GLY A 22 -9.73 0.95 -1.31
CA GLY A 22 -8.69 0.82 -0.31
C GLY A 22 -8.57 2.04 0.59
N VAL A 23 -8.33 1.79 1.87
CA VAL A 23 -8.07 2.77 2.93
C VAL A 23 -6.65 2.59 3.47
N PRO A 24 -5.98 3.68 3.88
CA PRO A 24 -4.63 3.59 4.44
C PRO A 24 -4.67 2.93 5.82
N ALA A 25 -3.74 2.01 6.05
CA ALA A 25 -3.59 1.29 7.30
C ALA A 25 -2.12 1.09 7.65
N ILE A 26 -1.85 0.94 8.94
CA ILE A 26 -0.51 0.70 9.49
C ILE A 26 -0.54 -0.64 10.21
N VAL A 27 0.46 -1.48 9.96
CA VAL A 27 0.62 -2.74 10.67
C VAL A 27 1.43 -2.46 11.94
N GLY A 28 0.83 -2.71 13.11
CA GLY A 28 1.51 -2.50 14.40
C GLY A 28 2.59 -3.54 14.71
N ASP A 29 2.49 -4.75 14.13
CA ASP A 29 3.19 -5.94 14.61
C ASP A 29 4.42 -6.39 13.79
N THR A 30 4.79 -5.67 12.73
CA THR A 30 5.92 -6.09 11.86
C THR A 30 7.27 -5.56 12.33
N ALA A 31 7.63 -5.83 13.58
CA ALA A 31 9.00 -5.70 14.08
C ALA A 31 9.97 -6.80 13.59
N LYS A 32 9.54 -7.72 12.70
CA LYS A 32 10.32 -8.90 12.30
C LYS A 32 10.53 -9.14 10.81
N THR A 33 10.10 -8.25 9.92
CA THR A 33 10.38 -8.42 8.49
C THR A 33 11.11 -7.20 7.95
N ASP A 34 12.39 -7.42 7.61
CA ASP A 34 13.39 -6.52 7.03
C ASP A 34 12.98 -5.81 5.71
N LYS A 35 11.68 -5.71 5.42
CA LYS A 35 11.15 -5.27 4.13
C LYS A 35 9.88 -4.43 4.32
N GLY A 36 10.03 -3.18 4.76
CA GLY A 36 9.02 -2.12 4.59
C GLY A 36 7.67 -2.34 5.30
N GLY A 37 7.64 -3.04 6.43
CA GLY A 37 6.44 -3.62 7.03
C GLY A 37 5.40 -2.68 7.65
N VAL A 38 5.68 -1.38 7.80
CA VAL A 38 4.82 -0.49 8.59
C VAL A 38 3.56 -0.02 7.84
N LEU A 39 3.58 0.10 6.51
CA LEU A 39 2.47 0.67 5.73
C LEU A 39 1.72 -0.38 4.91
N ARG A 40 0.39 -0.26 4.88
CA ARG A 40 -0.50 -1.16 4.13
C ARG A 40 -1.75 -0.44 3.65
N ILE A 41 -2.35 -0.90 2.55
CA ILE A 41 -3.69 -0.49 2.14
C ILE A 41 -4.66 -1.60 2.55
N HIS A 42 -5.62 -1.27 3.40
CA HIS A 42 -6.70 -2.16 3.82
C HIS A 42 -7.90 -1.98 2.90
N PHE A 43 -8.63 -3.06 2.61
CA PHE A 43 -9.79 -3.03 1.70
C PHE A 43 -11.05 -3.46 2.47
N PRO A 44 -11.75 -2.53 3.15
CA PRO A 44 -12.86 -2.86 4.04
C PRO A 44 -14.04 -3.52 3.31
N LYS A 45 -14.23 -3.23 2.02
CA LYS A 45 -15.26 -3.90 1.19
C LYS A 45 -15.01 -5.39 0.94
N HIS A 46 -13.78 -5.86 1.09
CA HIS A 46 -13.38 -7.23 0.75
C HIS A 46 -12.92 -8.05 1.95
N SER A 47 -12.81 -7.47 3.16
CA SER A 47 -12.37 -8.19 4.36
C SER A 47 -12.91 -7.53 5.62
N ASP A 48 -13.68 -8.30 6.39
CA ASP A 48 -14.25 -7.92 7.69
C ASP A 48 -13.22 -8.05 8.85
N SER A 49 -12.02 -8.57 8.56
CA SER A 49 -11.03 -8.98 9.57
C SER A 49 -9.74 -8.17 9.47
N SER A 50 -9.73 -7.02 10.14
CA SER A 50 -8.57 -6.11 10.24
C SER A 50 -7.90 -6.23 11.61
N SER A 51 -7.69 -7.45 12.11
CA SER A 51 -7.23 -7.65 13.49
C SER A 51 -5.80 -7.14 13.74
N ASP A 52 -4.98 -7.00 12.68
CA ASP A 52 -3.56 -6.61 12.77
C ASP A 52 -3.26 -5.26 12.07
N LEU A 53 -4.27 -4.69 11.41
CA LEU A 53 -4.17 -3.45 10.64
C LEU A 53 -4.86 -2.35 11.41
N LYS A 54 -4.10 -1.34 11.82
CA LYS A 54 -4.67 -0.11 12.37
C LYS A 54 -5.01 0.82 11.22
N GLU A 55 -6.29 1.03 10.97
CA GLU A 55 -6.73 2.11 10.08
C GLU A 55 -6.13 3.44 10.55
N THR A 56 -5.61 4.22 9.62
CA THR A 56 -4.97 5.49 9.90
C THR A 56 -5.44 6.54 8.89
N ASP A 57 -5.12 7.80 9.12
CA ASP A 57 -5.35 8.85 8.14
C ASP A 57 -4.28 8.85 7.05
N TRP A 58 -4.65 9.29 5.85
CA TRP A 58 -3.70 9.51 4.75
C TRP A 58 -2.52 10.41 5.16
N ASP A 59 -2.76 11.40 6.02
CA ASP A 59 -1.71 12.30 6.51
C ASP A 59 -0.63 11.54 7.30
N THR A 60 -1.05 10.77 8.31
CA THR A 60 -0.15 9.92 9.11
C THR A 60 0.54 8.87 8.25
N PHE A 61 -0.22 8.25 7.34
CA PHE A 61 0.29 7.26 6.40
C PHE A 61 1.42 7.82 5.54
N PHE A 62 1.19 8.98 4.90
CA PHE A 62 2.18 9.61 4.04
C PHE A 62 3.35 10.17 4.82
N LYS A 63 3.14 10.62 6.06
CA LYS A 63 4.22 11.05 6.93
C LYS A 63 5.20 9.90 7.20
N THR A 64 4.70 8.73 7.57
CA THR A 64 5.53 7.53 7.74
C THR A 64 6.15 7.09 6.40
N PHE A 65 5.41 7.19 5.30
CA PHE A 65 5.91 6.85 3.96
C PHE A 65 7.12 7.71 3.58
N ASP A 66 7.04 9.01 3.80
CA ASP A 66 8.10 9.97 3.52
C ASP A 66 9.28 9.83 4.50
N GLU A 67 8.99 9.67 5.81
CA GLU A 67 10.03 9.44 6.84
C GLU A 67 10.89 8.20 6.53
N HIS A 68 10.25 7.12 6.08
CA HIS A 68 10.94 5.89 5.71
C HIS A 68 11.42 5.88 4.25
N LYS A 69 11.23 6.98 3.50
CA LYS A 69 11.52 7.10 2.07
C LYS A 69 11.05 5.86 1.30
N LEU A 70 9.79 5.50 1.48
CA LEU A 70 9.21 4.35 0.82
C LEU A 70 8.75 4.76 -0.58
N ASP A 71 8.62 3.74 -1.43
CA ASP A 71 8.13 3.83 -2.78
C ASP A 71 6.98 2.82 -2.92
N PHE A 72 5.87 3.26 -3.50
CA PHE A 72 4.67 2.46 -3.72
C PHE A 72 4.80 1.72 -5.04
N LEU A 73 5.15 0.44 -4.94
CA LEU A 73 5.21 -0.47 -6.07
C LEU A 73 3.85 -1.15 -6.22
N TYR A 74 3.13 -0.85 -7.30
CA TYR A 74 1.84 -1.43 -7.62
C TYR A 74 1.83 -2.07 -9.00
N GLN A 75 0.93 -3.02 -9.21
CA GLN A 75 0.78 -3.69 -10.49
C GLN A 75 -0.58 -3.34 -11.09
N ASP A 76 -0.57 -2.83 -12.32
CA ASP A 76 -1.79 -2.38 -13.02
C ASP A 76 -2.59 -3.57 -13.57
N LYS A 77 -1.90 -4.56 -14.16
CA LYS A 77 -2.51 -5.71 -14.85
C LYS A 77 -1.88 -7.04 -14.46
N LYS A 78 -2.71 -8.05 -14.25
CA LYS A 78 -2.30 -9.46 -14.16
C LYS A 78 -1.99 -10.02 -15.55
N ALA A 79 -1.32 -11.17 -15.57
CA ALA A 79 -1.09 -11.92 -16.81
C ALA A 79 -2.39 -12.33 -17.53
N ASP A 80 -3.49 -12.43 -16.78
CA ASP A 80 -4.82 -12.80 -17.27
C ASP A 80 -5.61 -11.62 -17.86
N GLY A 81 -5.11 -10.39 -17.74
CA GLY A 81 -5.80 -9.17 -18.21
C GLY A 81 -6.68 -8.49 -17.16
N GLU A 82 -6.91 -9.12 -16.01
CA GLU A 82 -7.60 -8.52 -14.87
C GLU A 82 -6.77 -7.44 -14.14
N ASP A 83 -7.44 -6.47 -13.51
CA ASP A 83 -6.83 -5.50 -12.62
C ASP A 83 -6.13 -6.20 -11.43
N SER A 84 -4.90 -5.77 -11.15
CA SER A 84 -4.12 -6.27 -10.01
C SER A 84 -4.32 -5.37 -8.79
N THR A 85 -4.67 -5.95 -7.65
CA THR A 85 -4.63 -5.27 -6.33
C THR A 85 -3.28 -5.45 -5.63
N PHE A 86 -2.30 -6.00 -6.35
CA PHE A 86 -0.96 -6.20 -5.84
C PHE A 86 -0.27 -4.85 -5.67
N HIS A 87 0.06 -4.57 -4.42
CA HIS A 87 0.85 -3.42 -4.03
C HIS A 87 1.89 -3.82 -2.99
N LYS A 88 3.00 -3.10 -2.96
CA LYS A 88 4.09 -3.32 -2.03
C LYS A 88 4.80 -1.99 -1.77
N PHE A 89 5.15 -1.77 -0.51
CA PHE A 89 6.03 -0.68 -0.12
C PHE A 89 7.47 -1.17 -0.14
N VAL A 90 8.32 -0.49 -0.90
CA VAL A 90 9.75 -0.79 -0.99
C VAL A 90 10.53 0.44 -0.55
N THR A 91 11.66 0.25 0.13
CA THR A 91 12.55 1.36 0.48
C THR A 91 13.18 1.92 -0.78
N ARG A 92 13.16 3.24 -0.92
CA ARG A 92 13.91 3.98 -1.92
C ARG A 92 15.38 4.04 -1.46
N ASP A 93 16.29 3.66 -2.35
CA ASP A 93 17.73 3.84 -2.17
C ASP A 93 18.12 5.32 -2.36
#